data_AF-A0A5C9CJK2-F1
#
_entry.id   AF-A0A5C9CJK2-F1
#
_cell.length_a   1.000
_cell.length_b   1.000
_cell.length_c   1.000
_cell.angle_alpha   90.00
_cell.angle_beta   90.00
_cell.angle_gamma   90.00
#
_symmetry.space_group_name_H-M   'P 1'
#
loop_
_entity.id
_entity.type
_entity.pdbx_description
1 polymer ?
#
loop_
_entity_poly.entity_id
_entity_poly.type
_entity_poly.pdbx_seq_one_letter_code
_entity_poly.pdbx_strand_id
1 'polypeptide(L)'
;MTYMAAHGLKRARPAELLPGTLSVITARMDYLPLETPAGWQRVELDRLKNPSEAIVSVYARGRDYHKVMRARLQKLSDKIAAELGSFGYRVFTDSAPVLEAELASRSGQGWRGKHTLLLSREAGSMFFLGEIFVDMALPAT
;
A
#
# COMPACT_ATOMS: atom_id res chain seq x y z
N MET A 1 -16.66 3.33 12.73
CA MET A 1 -16.17 1.99 12.33
C MET A 1 -17.10 1.23 11.36
N THR A 2 -18.08 1.90 10.73
CA THR A 2 -19.06 1.27 9.82
C THR A 2 -18.43 0.73 8.53
N TYR A 3 -17.42 1.42 8.00
CA TYR A 3 -16.68 0.99 6.80
C TYR A 3 -16.07 -0.40 6.95
N MET A 4 -15.50 -0.70 8.12
CA MET A 4 -14.87 -2.01 8.35
C MET A 4 -15.88 -3.13 8.53
N ALA A 5 -17.03 -2.84 9.14
CA ALA A 5 -18.09 -3.81 9.38
C ALA A 5 -18.91 -4.14 8.12
N ALA A 6 -19.03 -3.21 7.17
CA ALA A 6 -19.89 -3.33 5.99
C ALA A 6 -19.47 -4.42 5.00
N HIS A 7 -18.24 -4.92 5.06
CA HIS A 7 -17.68 -5.81 4.03
C HIS A 7 -17.28 -7.21 4.51
N GLY A 8 -17.51 -7.54 5.79
CA GLY A 8 -17.40 -8.90 6.34
C GLY A 8 -16.19 -9.71 5.85
N LEU A 9 -16.44 -10.95 5.39
CA LEU A 9 -15.41 -11.89 4.92
C LEU A 9 -14.81 -11.54 3.55
N LYS A 10 -15.47 -10.69 2.74
CA LYS A 10 -14.96 -10.29 1.41
C LYS A 10 -13.60 -9.62 1.49
N ARG A 11 -13.25 -9.05 2.65
CA ARG A 11 -11.95 -8.41 2.90
C ARG A 11 -10.80 -9.39 3.09
N ALA A 12 -11.10 -10.55 3.65
CA ALA A 12 -10.12 -11.58 3.98
C ALA A 12 -9.91 -12.59 2.84
N ARG A 13 -10.83 -12.63 1.87
CA ARG A 13 -10.87 -13.62 0.80
C ARG A 13 -10.80 -12.92 -0.56
N PRO A 14 -9.61 -12.83 -1.18
CA PRO A 14 -9.44 -12.16 -2.47
C PRO A 14 -10.42 -12.61 -3.56
N ALA A 15 -10.70 -13.91 -3.64
CA ALA A 15 -11.65 -14.47 -4.60
C ALA A 15 -13.12 -14.05 -4.36
N GLU A 16 -13.50 -13.66 -3.14
CA GLU A 16 -14.84 -13.12 -2.86
C GLU A 16 -14.94 -11.62 -3.21
N LEU A 17 -13.81 -10.91 -3.22
CA LEU A 17 -13.74 -9.51 -3.62
C LEU A 17 -13.67 -9.37 -5.15
N LEU A 18 -12.88 -10.22 -5.81
CA LEU A 18 -12.77 -10.32 -7.25
C LEU A 18 -12.76 -11.81 -7.65
N PRO A 19 -13.89 -12.33 -8.15
CA PRO A 19 -13.97 -13.71 -8.63
C PRO A 19 -12.87 -14.02 -9.65
N GLY A 20 -12.27 -15.20 -9.53
CA GLY A 20 -11.15 -15.64 -10.39
C GLY A 20 -9.75 -15.26 -9.89
N THR A 21 -9.64 -14.47 -8.82
CA THR A 21 -8.32 -14.16 -8.23
C THR A 21 -7.64 -15.42 -7.69
N LEU A 22 -6.44 -15.72 -8.19
CA LEU A 22 -5.60 -16.82 -7.72
C LEU A 22 -4.43 -16.34 -6.85
N SER A 23 -3.85 -15.18 -7.19
CA SER A 23 -2.73 -14.61 -6.45
C SER A 23 -2.90 -13.10 -6.25
N VAL A 24 -2.16 -12.56 -5.29
CA VAL A 24 -2.08 -11.12 -5.06
C VAL A 24 -0.60 -10.70 -5.07
N ILE A 25 -0.27 -9.72 -5.90
CA ILE A 25 1.03 -9.05 -5.91
C ILE A 25 0.92 -7.82 -5.01
N THR A 26 1.72 -7.75 -3.95
CA THR A 26 1.75 -6.59 -3.04
C THR A 26 2.95 -5.72 -3.34
N ALA A 27 2.71 -4.43 -3.61
CA ALA A 27 3.75 -3.44 -3.83
C ALA A 27 3.82 -2.44 -2.67
N ARG A 28 5.02 -1.94 -2.43
CA ARG A 28 5.27 -0.79 -1.54
C ARG A 28 5.76 0.40 -2.33
N MET A 29 5.43 1.60 -1.88
CA MET A 29 5.94 2.85 -2.44
C MET A 29 6.30 3.81 -1.31
N ASP A 30 7.60 4.05 -1.13
CA ASP A 30 8.10 5.03 -0.17
C ASP A 30 7.60 6.43 -0.54
N TYR A 31 7.15 7.18 0.46
CA TYR A 31 6.56 8.51 0.24
C TYR A 31 7.41 9.66 0.77
N LEU A 32 8.52 9.35 1.43
CA LEU A 32 9.48 10.37 1.81
C LEU A 32 10.18 10.88 0.54
N PRO A 33 10.17 12.19 0.24
CA PRO A 33 10.88 12.73 -0.91
C PRO A 33 12.38 12.36 -0.88
N LEU A 34 12.96 12.03 -2.03
CA LEU A 34 14.38 11.65 -2.13
C LEU A 34 15.33 12.73 -1.63
N GLU A 35 14.96 14.00 -1.82
CA GLU A 35 15.73 15.18 -1.36
C GLU A 35 15.51 15.50 0.13
N THR A 36 14.84 14.63 0.88
CA THR A 36 14.62 14.86 2.31
C THR A 36 15.95 14.77 3.06
N PRO A 37 16.37 15.83 3.78
CA PRO A 37 17.66 15.84 4.44
C PRO A 37 17.71 14.82 5.59
N ALA A 38 18.93 14.39 5.92
CA ALA A 38 19.16 13.61 7.13
C ALA A 38 18.68 14.39 8.37
N GLY A 39 18.13 13.68 9.36
CA GLY A 39 17.59 14.30 10.57
C GLY A 39 16.23 14.99 10.39
N TRP A 40 15.55 14.81 9.26
CA TRP A 40 14.19 15.35 9.03
C TRP A 40 13.21 15.01 10.15
N GLN A 41 13.35 13.84 10.80
CA GLN A 41 12.50 13.45 11.92
C GLN A 41 12.59 14.47 13.05
N ARG A 42 13.80 14.97 13.34
CA ARG A 42 13.99 15.97 14.39
C ARG A 42 13.31 17.28 14.03
N VAL A 43 13.46 17.70 12.78
CA VAL A 43 12.80 18.90 12.25
C VAL A 43 11.28 18.78 12.39
N GLU A 44 10.69 17.68 11.92
CA GLU A 44 9.25 17.43 12.02
C GLU A 44 8.74 17.38 13.47
N LEU A 45 9.50 16.76 14.38
CA LEU A 45 9.15 16.69 15.80
C LEU A 45 9.27 18.04 16.52
N ASP A 46 10.25 18.88 16.16
CA ASP A 46 10.41 20.20 16.75
C ASP A 46 9.32 21.16 16.26
N ARG A 47 8.86 21.03 15.02
CA ARG A 47 7.72 21.80 14.49
C ARG A 47 6.43 21.56 15.26
N LEU A 48 6.20 20.35 15.80
CA LEU A 48 5.04 20.06 16.65
C LEU A 48 4.99 20.89 17.94
N LYS A 49 6.12 21.48 18.35
CA LYS A 49 6.21 22.34 19.55
C LYS A 49 5.94 23.81 19.24
N ASN A 50 5.86 24.19 17.96
CA ASN A 50 5.64 25.57 17.56
C ASN A 50 4.13 25.84 17.43
N PRO A 51 3.51 26.62 18.34
CA PRO A 51 2.08 26.87 18.32
C PRO A 51 1.62 27.73 17.13
N SER A 52 2.54 28.38 16.40
CA SER A 52 2.20 29.15 15.20
C SER A 52 2.13 28.30 13.92
N GLU A 53 2.41 26.99 14.00
CA GLU A 53 2.38 26.09 12.85
C GLU A 53 1.27 25.04 12.95
N ALA A 54 0.60 24.81 11.83
CA ALA A 54 -0.26 23.65 11.62
C ALA A 54 0.50 22.59 10.81
N ILE A 55 0.56 21.36 11.33
CA ILE A 55 1.32 20.27 10.72
C ILE A 55 0.37 19.23 10.14
N VAL A 56 0.56 18.94 8.85
CA VAL A 56 -0.12 17.84 8.13
C VAL A 56 0.82 16.64 8.09
N SER A 57 0.28 15.45 8.35
CA SER A 57 1.05 14.20 8.30
C SER A 57 1.85 14.06 7.00
N VAL A 58 3.08 13.56 7.09
CA VAL A 58 4.04 13.52 5.97
C VAL A 58 3.46 12.78 4.76
N TYR A 59 2.71 11.69 4.97
CA TYR A 59 2.09 10.92 3.88
C TYR A 59 1.06 11.72 3.07
N ALA A 60 0.43 12.74 3.68
CA ALA A 60 -0.59 13.55 3.03
C ALA A 60 -0.01 14.80 2.34
N ARG A 61 1.32 14.94 2.32
CA ARG A 61 2.01 16.06 1.65
C ARG A 61 2.28 15.70 0.19
N GLY A 62 1.82 16.55 -0.73
CA GLY A 62 2.02 16.37 -2.16
C GLY A 62 0.80 15.80 -2.88
N ARG A 63 1.04 15.03 -3.95
CA ARG A 63 -0.04 14.48 -4.77
C ARG A 63 -0.70 13.31 -4.06
N ASP A 64 -2.03 13.28 -4.10
CA ASP A 64 -2.85 12.18 -3.58
C ASP A 64 -2.31 10.80 -4.01
N TYR A 65 -1.86 10.04 -3.01
CA TYR A 65 -1.16 8.78 -3.22
C TYR A 65 -2.04 7.74 -3.89
N HIS A 66 -3.36 7.77 -3.71
CA HIS A 66 -4.28 6.83 -4.36
C HIS A 66 -4.15 6.91 -5.88
N LYS A 67 -4.07 8.14 -6.42
CA LYS A 67 -3.91 8.38 -7.86
C LYS A 67 -2.53 7.94 -8.34
N VAL A 68 -1.49 8.24 -7.56
CA VAL A 68 -0.11 7.90 -7.91
C VAL A 68 0.11 6.38 -7.88
N MET A 69 -0.30 5.72 -6.80
CA MET A 69 -0.15 4.28 -6.61
C MET A 69 -0.96 3.51 -7.65
N ARG A 70 -2.24 3.87 -7.86
CA ARG A 70 -3.08 3.23 -8.88
C ARG A 70 -2.47 3.36 -10.28
N ALA A 71 -1.96 4.53 -10.66
CA ALA A 71 -1.33 4.73 -11.96
C ALA A 71 -0.04 3.90 -12.12
N ARG A 72 0.78 3.78 -11.07
CA ARG A 72 2.01 2.99 -11.10
C ARG A 72 1.72 1.48 -11.16
N LEU A 73 0.76 1.00 -10.39
CA LEU A 73 0.31 -0.38 -10.41
C LEU A 73 -0.31 -0.75 -11.75
N GLN A 74 -1.13 0.14 -12.32
CA GLN A 74 -1.68 -0.03 -13.67
C GLN A 74 -0.55 -0.18 -14.70
N LYS A 75 0.45 0.71 -14.67
CA LYS A 75 1.62 0.62 -15.54
C LYS A 75 2.41 -0.68 -15.35
N LEU A 76 2.48 -1.21 -14.13
CA LEU A 76 3.09 -2.52 -13.87
C LEU A 76 2.26 -3.65 -14.49
N SER A 77 0.94 -3.63 -14.33
CA SER A 77 0.03 -4.60 -14.96
C SER A 77 0.15 -4.57 -16.48
N ASP A 78 0.22 -3.39 -17.10
CA ASP A 78 0.38 -3.24 -18.55
C ASP A 78 1.71 -3.85 -19.04
N LYS A 79 2.79 -3.67 -18.26
CA LYS A 79 4.09 -4.30 -18.57
C LYS A 79 4.04 -5.82 -18.45
N ILE A 80 3.38 -6.35 -17.42
CA ILE A 80 3.19 -7.80 -17.28
C ILE A 80 2.39 -8.34 -18.48
N ALA A 81 1.35 -7.62 -18.91
CA ALA A 81 0.53 -8.03 -20.05
C ALA A 81 1.31 -7.99 -21.38
N ALA A 82 2.27 -7.07 -21.52
CA ALA A 82 3.13 -7.02 -22.69
C ALA A 82 4.05 -8.25 -22.81
N GLU A 83 4.46 -8.83 -21.68
CA GLU A 83 5.34 -10.01 -21.64
C GLU A 83 4.56 -11.33 -21.71
N LEU A 84 3.39 -11.42 -21.07
CA LEU A 84 2.63 -12.66 -20.92
C LEU A 84 1.38 -12.76 -21.82
N GLY A 85 1.01 -11.67 -22.47
CA GLY A 85 -0.31 -11.51 -23.10
C GLY A 85 -1.38 -11.06 -22.12
N SER A 86 -2.62 -10.97 -22.60
CA SER A 86 -3.76 -10.53 -21.79
C SER A 86 -4.03 -11.50 -20.64
N PHE A 87 -4.21 -10.97 -19.43
CA PHE A 87 -4.57 -11.72 -18.23
C PHE A 87 -5.57 -10.91 -17.39
N GLY A 88 -6.34 -11.57 -16.54
CA GLY A 88 -7.29 -10.93 -15.65
C GLY A 88 -6.58 -10.31 -14.45
N TYR A 89 -6.74 -9.00 -14.26
CA TYR A 89 -6.25 -8.33 -13.06
C TYR A 89 -7.13 -7.17 -12.60
N ARG A 90 -6.93 -6.79 -11.33
CA ARG A 90 -7.46 -5.54 -10.78
C ARG A 90 -6.51 -4.93 -9.76
N VAL A 91 -6.32 -3.63 -9.90
CA VAL A 91 -5.49 -2.81 -9.01
C VAL A 91 -6.31 -2.28 -7.84
N PHE A 92 -5.75 -2.37 -6.63
CA PHE A 92 -6.31 -1.83 -5.40
C PHE A 92 -5.29 -0.97 -4.64
N THR A 93 -5.81 0.01 -3.90
CA THR A 93 -5.08 0.84 -2.94
C THR A 93 -6.12 1.56 -2.06
N ASP A 94 -6.05 1.37 -0.74
CA ASP A 94 -6.75 1.95 0.44
C ASP A 94 -8.29 2.14 0.37
N SER A 95 -8.80 2.56 -0.78
CA SER A 95 -10.19 2.78 -1.12
C SER A 95 -11.06 1.51 -1.20
N ALA A 96 -10.44 0.35 -1.40
CA ALA A 96 -11.14 -0.93 -1.51
C ALA A 96 -11.07 -1.71 -0.20
N PRO A 97 -12.03 -2.59 0.09
CA PRO A 97 -12.09 -3.28 1.36
C PRO A 97 -11.08 -4.44 1.43
N VAL A 98 -9.83 -4.21 1.05
CA VAL A 98 -8.70 -5.15 1.11
C VAL A 98 -8.05 -5.09 2.50
N LEU A 99 -7.49 -6.20 2.98
CA LEU A 99 -6.64 -6.24 4.17
C LEU A 99 -5.17 -6.08 3.76
N GLU A 100 -4.81 -4.90 3.24
CA GLU A 100 -3.52 -4.60 2.61
C GLU A 100 -2.33 -4.97 3.50
N ALA A 101 -2.36 -4.57 4.78
CA ALA A 101 -1.28 -4.86 5.72
C ALA A 101 -1.11 -6.37 5.99
N GLU A 102 -2.19 -7.16 5.95
CA GLU A 102 -2.10 -8.61 6.13
C GLU A 102 -1.50 -9.26 4.88
N LEU A 103 -1.95 -8.85 3.69
CA LEU A 103 -1.40 -9.31 2.41
C LEU A 103 0.09 -8.95 2.29
N ALA A 104 0.46 -7.74 2.70
CA ALA A 104 1.85 -7.29 2.71
C ALA A 104 2.71 -8.08 3.70
N SER A 105 2.18 -8.41 4.89
CA SER A 105 2.90 -9.27 5.84
C SER A 105 3.11 -10.67 5.28
N ARG A 106 2.10 -11.24 4.62
CA ARG A 106 2.16 -12.57 4.01
C ARG A 106 3.06 -12.63 2.78
N SER A 107 3.21 -11.52 2.05
CA SER A 107 4.09 -11.42 0.89
C SER A 107 5.51 -10.94 1.25
N GLY A 108 5.90 -11.02 2.52
CA GLY A 108 7.26 -10.70 2.98
C GLY A 108 7.65 -9.23 2.99
N GLN A 109 6.71 -8.28 2.83
CA GLN A 109 7.04 -6.84 2.84
C GLN A 109 7.34 -6.31 4.26
N GLY A 110 6.99 -7.06 5.29
CA GLY A 110 7.20 -6.63 6.67
C GLY A 110 6.39 -7.40 7.70
N TRP A 111 6.28 -6.84 8.91
CA TRP A 111 5.44 -7.36 9.99
C TRP A 111 4.57 -6.25 10.60
N ARG A 112 3.47 -6.63 11.25
CA ARG A 112 2.59 -5.66 11.92
C ARG A 112 3.21 -5.19 13.23
N GLY A 113 3.47 -3.90 13.35
CA GLY A 113 3.94 -3.27 14.58
C GLY A 113 2.84 -3.11 15.63
N LYS A 114 3.23 -2.82 16.90
CA LYS A 114 2.27 -2.51 17.98
C LYS A 114 1.43 -1.27 17.69
N HIS A 115 1.96 -0.32 16.92
CA HIS A 115 1.25 0.85 16.41
C HIS A 115 0.41 0.54 15.16
N THR A 116 0.17 -0.74 14.88
CA THR A 116 -0.70 -1.26 13.82
C THR A 116 -0.22 -1.05 12.38
N LEU A 117 0.82 -0.26 12.11
CA LEU A 117 1.35 -0.14 10.75
C LEU A 117 2.23 -1.34 10.40
N LEU A 118 2.38 -1.60 9.10
CA LEU A 118 3.40 -2.54 8.62
C LEU A 118 4.79 -1.92 8.80
N LEU A 119 5.74 -2.73 9.25
CA LEU A 119 7.14 -2.37 9.43
C LEU A 119 8.02 -3.22 8.52
N SER A 120 8.86 -2.57 7.73
CA SER A 120 9.99 -3.16 6.99
C SER A 120 11.29 -2.82 7.75
N ARG A 121 12.28 -3.74 7.70
CA ARG A 121 13.59 -3.49 8.32
C ARG A 121 14.33 -2.34 7.62
N GLU A 122 14.15 -2.23 6.32
CA GLU A 122 14.86 -1.30 5.45
C GLU A 122 14.16 0.06 5.37
N ALA A 123 12.81 0.09 5.35
CA ALA A 123 12.03 1.31 5.12
C ALA A 123 11.21 1.81 6.32
N GLY A 124 11.23 1.10 7.45
CA GLY A 124 10.39 1.45 8.60
C GLY A 124 8.91 1.30 8.26
N SER A 125 8.09 2.32 8.48
CA SER A 125 6.65 2.35 8.12
C SER A 125 6.27 3.49 7.17
N MET A 126 7.26 4.13 6.53
CA MET A 126 7.09 5.35 5.73
C MET A 126 6.82 5.04 4.25
N PHE A 127 5.85 4.15 3.98
CA PHE A 127 5.46 3.76 2.63
C PHE A 127 3.95 3.54 2.51
N PHE A 128 3.45 3.63 1.28
CA PHE A 128 2.12 3.19 0.90
C PHE A 128 2.13 1.74 0.44
N LEU A 129 0.98 1.09 0.59
CA LEU A 129 0.71 -0.24 0.05
C LEU A 129 -0.25 -0.14 -1.14
N GLY A 130 -0.22 -1.17 -1.96
CA GLY A 130 -1.22 -1.41 -2.98
C GLY A 130 -1.01 -2.76 -3.63
N GLU A 131 -2.10 -3.29 -4.17
CA GLU A 131 -2.20 -4.68 -4.59
C GLU A 131 -2.64 -4.81 -6.04
N ILE A 132 -2.16 -5.85 -6.69
CA ILE A 132 -2.67 -6.32 -7.97
C ILE A 132 -3.21 -7.73 -7.74
N PHE A 133 -4.53 -7.87 -7.82
CA PHE A 133 -5.18 -9.17 -7.78
C PHE A 133 -5.10 -9.73 -9.19
N VAL A 134 -4.62 -10.97 -9.33
CA VAL A 134 -4.38 -11.60 -10.63
C VAL A 134 -5.03 -12.98 -10.70
N ASP A 135 -5.48 -13.37 -11.88
CA ASP A 135 -6.05 -14.68 -12.18
C ASP A 135 -5.01 -15.76 -12.48
N MET A 136 -3.73 -15.45 -12.27
CA MET A 136 -2.61 -16.36 -12.44
C MET A 136 -2.11 -16.87 -11.09
N ALA A 137 -1.79 -18.16 -11.02
CA ALA A 137 -1.12 -18.75 -9.87
C ALA A 137 0.36 -18.36 -9.87
N LEU A 138 0.82 -17.70 -8.81
CA LEU A 138 2.21 -17.34 -8.61
C LEU A 138 2.80 -18.21 -7.49
N PRO A 139 4.12 -18.50 -7.52
CA PRO A 139 4.79 -19.13 -6.40
C PRO A 139 4.60 -18.32 -5.11
N ALA A 140 4.42 -19.01 -3.99
CA ALA A 140 4.39 -18.36 -2.68
C ALA A 140 5.77 -17.75 -2.35
N THR A 141 5.74 -16.64 -1.61
CA THR A 141 6.92 -15.94 -1.07
C THR A 141 7.19 -16.29 0.37
#